data_AF-A0A1K1KN83-F1
#
_entry.id   AF-A0A1K1KN83-F1
#
_cell.length_a   1.000
_cell.length_b   1.000
_cell.length_c   1.000
_cell.angle_alpha   90.00
_cell.angle_beta   90.00
_cell.angle_gamma   90.00
#
_symmetry.space_group_name_H-M   'P 1'
#
loop_
_entity.id
_entity.type
_entity.pdbx_description
1 polymer ?
#
loop_
_entity_poly.entity_id
_entity_poly.type
_entity_poly.pdbx_seq_one_letter_code
_entity_poly.pdbx_strand_id
1 'polypeptide(L)'
;MAEINAMYLVERAKIYRDEAQRGIELESQGDPQRALLVWKSLKRACEAELESYDGQDDNYAHFLHTMADYLKNNSEVMSGLEMIRVSSRDYLKIDSSK
;
A
#
# COMPACT_ATOMS: atom_id res chain seq x y z
N MET A 1 11.51 16.62 16.03
CA MET A 1 10.94 15.34 15.57
C MET A 1 9.46 15.57 15.37
N ALA A 2 8.97 15.43 14.14
CA ALA A 2 7.53 15.52 13.91
C ALA A 2 6.95 14.20 14.41
N GLU A 3 6.05 14.23 15.39
CA GLU A 3 5.24 13.06 15.73
C GLU A 3 4.56 12.60 14.44
N ILE A 4 4.83 11.37 14.01
CA ILE A 4 4.06 10.78 12.93
C ILE A 4 2.64 10.63 13.49
N ASN A 5 1.73 11.47 13.00
CA ASN A 5 0.35 11.49 13.45
C ASN A 5 -0.29 10.14 13.09
N ALA A 6 -0.88 9.43 14.05
CA ALA A 6 -1.61 8.19 13.79
C ALA A 6 -2.66 8.37 12.67
N MET A 7 -3.25 9.58 12.57
CA MET A 7 -4.15 9.95 11.48
C MET A 7 -3.47 9.90 10.10
N TYR A 8 -2.20 10.30 10.00
CA TYR A 8 -1.43 10.22 8.76
C TYR A 8 -1.25 8.77 8.30
N LEU A 9 -0.88 7.86 9.22
CA LEU A 9 -0.68 6.44 8.90
C LEU A 9 -1.97 5.78 8.39
N VAL A 10 -3.09 6.07 9.06
CA VAL A 10 -4.42 5.60 8.66
C VAL A 10 -4.84 6.16 7.30
N GLU A 11 -4.65 7.47 7.07
CA GLU A 11 -4.92 8.10 5.79
C GLU A 11 -4.09 7.47 4.67
N ARG A 12 -2.81 7.19 4.92
CA ARG A 12 -1.92 6.57 3.95
C ARG A 12 -2.37 5.17 3.56
N ALA A 13 -2.73 4.34 4.53
CA ALA A 13 -3.26 3.01 4.28
C ALA A 13 -4.59 3.04 3.51
N LYS A 14 -5.47 4.02 3.77
CA LYS A 14 -6.70 4.21 2.97
C LYS A 14 -6.37 4.54 1.51
N ILE A 15 -5.44 5.45 1.26
CA ILE A 15 -5.00 5.81 -0.10
C ILE A 15 -4.47 4.58 -0.83
N TYR A 16 -3.60 3.79 -0.20
CA TYR A 16 -3.06 2.57 -0.83
C TYR A 16 -4.16 1.55 -1.15
N ARG A 17 -5.10 1.33 -0.23
CA ARG A 17 -6.25 0.44 -0.46
C ARG A 17 -7.10 0.90 -1.64
N ASP A 18 -7.46 2.18 -1.67
CA ASP A 18 -8.43 2.71 -2.63
C ASP A 18 -7.83 2.81 -4.03
N GLU A 19 -6.56 3.23 -4.16
CA GLU A 19 -5.85 3.22 -5.44
C GLU A 19 -5.58 1.79 -5.93
N ALA A 20 -5.27 0.85 -5.03
CA ALA A 20 -5.12 -0.55 -5.42
C ALA A 20 -6.42 -1.14 -5.97
N GLN A 21 -7.56 -0.86 -5.30
CA GLN A 21 -8.88 -1.24 -5.79
C GLN A 21 -9.18 -0.65 -7.17
N ARG A 22 -8.85 0.63 -7.38
CA ARG A 22 -8.97 1.28 -8.69
C ARG A 22 -8.11 0.61 -9.76
N GLY A 23 -6.88 0.20 -9.43
CA GLY A 23 -6.01 -0.55 -10.33
C GLY A 23 -6.64 -1.87 -10.78
N ILE A 24 -7.22 -2.62 -9.83
CA ILE A 24 -7.90 -3.90 -10.10
C ILE A 24 -9.10 -3.69 -11.03
N GLU A 25 -9.87 -2.63 -10.81
CA GLU A 25 -11.02 -2.28 -11.65
C GLU A 25 -10.59 -1.94 -13.09
N LEU A 26 -9.50 -1.18 -13.26
CA LEU A 26 -8.94 -0.86 -14.57
C LEU A 26 -8.52 -2.12 -15.32
N GLU A 27 -7.83 -3.05 -14.66
CA GLU A 27 -7.42 -4.30 -15.27
C GLU A 27 -8.63 -5.16 -15.67
N SER A 28 -9.63 -5.23 -14.79
CA SER A 28 -10.89 -5.97 -15.03
C SER A 28 -11.71 -5.38 -16.19
N GLN A 29 -11.57 -4.09 -16.46
CA GLN A 29 -12.22 -3.39 -17.58
C GLN A 29 -11.45 -3.52 -18.90
N GLY A 30 -10.31 -4.22 -18.91
CA GLY A 30 -9.47 -4.34 -20.10
C GLY A 30 -8.56 -3.14 -20.34
N ASP A 31 -8.25 -2.35 -19.30
CA ASP A 31 -7.26 -1.25 -19.33
C ASP A 31 -6.00 -1.59 -18.51
N PRO A 32 -5.21 -2.60 -18.92
CA PRO A 32 -4.03 -3.04 -18.18
C PRO A 32 -2.92 -1.99 -18.16
N GLN A 33 -2.91 -1.04 -19.12
CA GLN A 33 -1.92 0.02 -19.16
C GLN A 33 -2.13 1.02 -18.03
N ARG A 34 -3.37 1.44 -17.77
CA ARG A 34 -3.67 2.31 -16.64
C ARG A 34 -3.51 1.57 -15.31
N ALA A 35 -3.87 0.29 -15.24
CA ALA A 35 -3.62 -0.54 -14.05
C ALA A 35 -2.11 -0.62 -13.73
N LEU A 36 -1.27 -0.81 -14.76
CA LEU A 36 0.19 -0.80 -14.61
C LEU A 36 0.73 0.53 -14.08
N LEU A 37 0.16 1.66 -14.53
CA LEU A 37 0.54 2.99 -14.03
C LEU A 37 0.18 3.17 -12.54
N VAL A 38 -1.00 2.71 -12.14
CA VAL A 38 -1.41 2.70 -10.72
C VAL A 38 -0.45 1.85 -9.90
N TRP A 39 -0.16 0.62 -10.33
CA TRP A 39 0.77 -0.27 -9.63
C TRP A 39 2.17 0.33 -9.48
N LYS A 40 2.74 0.90 -10.55
CA LYS A 40 4.05 1.57 -10.50
C LYS A 40 4.06 2.76 -9.53
N SER A 41 2.96 3.51 -9.48
CA SER A 41 2.83 4.68 -8.61
C SER A 41 2.76 4.26 -7.14
N LEU A 42 1.95 3.24 -6.84
CA LEU A 42 1.87 2.66 -5.49
C LEU A 42 3.19 2.06 -5.04
N LYS A 43 3.89 1.32 -5.91
CA LYS A 43 5.21 0.76 -5.61
C LYS A 43 6.21 1.84 -5.23
N ARG A 44 6.33 2.90 -6.04
CA ARG A 44 7.23 4.03 -5.74
C ARG A 44 6.84 4.75 -4.45
N ALA A 45 5.54 4.92 -4.20
CA ALA A 45 5.06 5.54 -2.97
C ALA A 45 5.42 4.70 -1.74
N CYS A 46 5.26 3.37 -1.81
CA CYS A 46 5.65 2.43 -0.77
C CYS A 46 7.16 2.47 -0.49
N GLU A 47 7.99 2.46 -1.55
CA GLU A 47 9.45 2.55 -1.43
C GLU A 47 9.88 3.87 -0.77
N ALA A 48 9.33 5.00 -1.21
CA ALA A 48 9.63 6.31 -0.63
C ALA A 48 9.15 6.44 0.83
N GLU A 49 8.00 5.86 1.16
CA GLU A 49 7.49 5.82 2.53
C GLU A 49 8.44 5.02 3.43
N LEU A 50 8.89 3.84 2.98
CA LEU A 50 9.85 3.02 3.72
C LEU A 50 11.19 3.71 3.96
N GLU A 51 11.71 4.43 2.96
CA GLU A 51 12.98 5.18 3.10
C GLU A 51 12.88 6.31 4.11
N SER A 52 11.69 6.89 4.28
CA SER A 52 11.45 8.03 5.17
C SER A 52 10.86 7.66 6.53
N TYR A 53 10.40 6.41 6.69
CA TYR A 53 9.75 5.94 7.91
C TYR A 53 10.78 5.59 9.00
N ASP A 54 10.54 6.08 10.21
CA ASP A 54 11.46 5.96 11.35
C ASP A 54 11.09 4.82 12.32
N GLY A 55 10.06 4.02 11.99
CA GLY A 55 9.72 2.81 12.74
C GLY A 55 8.89 3.02 14.01
N GLN A 56 8.24 4.18 14.19
CA GLN A 56 7.52 4.51 15.43
C GLN A 56 6.26 3.65 15.72
N ASP A 57 5.58 3.12 14.71
CA ASP A 57 4.46 2.17 14.83
C ASP A 57 4.83 0.81 14.19
N ASP A 58 4.89 -0.24 15.02
CA ASP A 58 5.26 -1.59 14.62
C ASP A 58 4.29 -2.20 13.58
N ASN A 59 3.00 -1.89 13.69
CA ASN A 59 1.99 -2.43 12.76
C ASN A 59 2.15 -1.79 11.38
N TYR A 60 2.41 -0.49 11.33
CA TYR A 60 2.66 0.23 10.09
C TYR A 60 4.01 -0.17 9.48
N ALA A 61 5.05 -0.38 10.30
CA ALA A 61 6.32 -0.94 9.85
C ALA A 61 6.11 -2.29 9.16
N HIS A 62 5.40 -3.20 9.85
CA HIS A 62 5.09 -4.53 9.32
C HIS A 62 4.29 -4.46 8.02
N PHE A 63 3.29 -3.57 7.96
CA PHE A 63 2.50 -3.29 6.77
C PHE A 63 3.37 -2.87 5.57
N LEU A 64 4.25 -1.88 5.76
CA LEU A 64 5.12 -1.38 4.69
C LEU A 64 6.12 -2.44 4.21
N HIS A 65 6.79 -3.13 5.13
CA HIS A 65 7.74 -4.19 4.79
C HIS A 65 7.08 -5.34 4.03
N THR A 66 5.89 -5.76 4.48
CA THR A 66 5.12 -6.83 3.83
C THR A 66 4.78 -6.48 2.38
N MET A 67 4.37 -5.24 2.12
CA MET A 67 4.13 -4.78 0.75
C MET A 67 5.42 -4.71 -0.08
N ALA A 68 6.49 -4.12 0.44
CA ALA A 68 7.73 -3.95 -0.32
C ALA A 68 8.41 -5.28 -0.65
N ASP A 69 8.46 -6.22 0.29
CA ASP A 69 9.01 -7.55 0.05
C ASP A 69 8.23 -8.29 -1.05
N TYR A 70 6.91 -8.17 -1.05
CA TYR A 70 6.09 -8.76 -2.11
C TYR A 70 6.34 -8.09 -3.46
N LEU A 71 6.31 -6.75 -3.52
CA LEU A 71 6.47 -5.96 -4.75
C LEU A 71 7.89 -6.04 -5.33
N LYS A 72 8.89 -6.41 -4.53
CA LYS A 72 10.26 -6.69 -4.96
C LYS A 72 10.35 -8.03 -5.68
N ASN A 73 9.62 -9.04 -5.20
CA ASN A 73 9.68 -10.41 -5.69
C ASN A 73 8.61 -10.75 -6.73
N ASN A 74 7.57 -9.93 -6.87
CA ASN A 74 6.49 -10.13 -7.81
C ASN A 74 6.32 -8.93 -8.76
N SER A 75 6.33 -9.20 -10.06
CA SER A 75 6.15 -8.22 -11.13
C SER A 75 4.76 -8.23 -11.76
N GLU A 76 3.90 -9.17 -11.34
CA GLU A 76 2.52 -9.27 -11.81
C GLU A 76 1.67 -8.15 -11.22
N VAL A 77 1.00 -7.40 -12.10
CA VAL A 77 0.23 -6.21 -11.75
C VAL A 77 -0.96 -6.55 -10.86
N MET A 78 -1.82 -7.49 -11.29
CA MET A 78 -3.01 -7.89 -10.53
C MET A 78 -2.65 -8.35 -9.12
N SER A 79 -1.76 -9.34 -9.01
CA SER A 79 -1.31 -9.89 -7.74
C SER A 79 -0.68 -8.83 -6.84
N GLY A 80 0.10 -7.90 -7.40
CA GLY A 80 0.64 -6.77 -6.66
C GLY A 80 -0.43 -5.81 -6.12
N LEU A 81 -1.44 -5.48 -6.93
CA LEU A 81 -2.56 -4.62 -6.51
C LEU A 81 -3.42 -5.31 -5.44
N GLU A 82 -3.72 -6.60 -5.60
CA GLU A 82 -4.45 -7.37 -4.59
C GLU A 82 -3.72 -7.39 -3.25
N MET A 83 -2.39 -7.59 -3.29
CA MET A 83 -1.55 -7.60 -2.09
C MET A 83 -1.56 -6.25 -1.36
N ILE A 84 -1.43 -5.14 -2.09
CA ILE A 84 -1.49 -3.79 -1.50
C ILE A 84 -2.86 -3.57 -0.86
N ARG A 85 -3.95 -3.93 -1.55
CA ARG A 85 -5.32 -3.79 -1.05
C ARG A 85 -5.54 -4.59 0.24
N VAL A 86 -5.09 -5.85 0.27
CA VAL A 86 -5.23 -6.74 1.43
C VAL A 86 -4.41 -6.26 2.61
N SER A 87 -3.13 -5.97 2.40
CA SER A 87 -2.22 -5.47 3.45
C SER A 87 -2.75 -4.18 4.08
N SER A 88 -3.26 -3.26 3.25
CA SER A 88 -3.83 -1.99 3.70
C SER A 88 -5.10 -2.19 4.54
N ARG A 89 -5.98 -3.09 4.10
CA ARG A 89 -7.19 -3.45 4.84
C ARG A 89 -6.85 -4.05 6.21
N ASP A 90 -5.86 -4.94 6.26
CA ASP A 90 -5.51 -5.65 7.47
C ASP A 90 -4.87 -4.71 8.51
N TYR A 91 -4.02 -3.77 8.08
CA TYR A 91 -3.54 -2.68 8.93
C TYR A 91 -4.69 -1.82 9.49
N LEU A 92 -5.62 -1.38 8.62
CA LEU A 92 -6.77 -0.55 9.04
C LEU A 92 -7.68 -1.24 10.07
N LYS A 93 -7.81 -2.57 10.01
CA LYS A 93 -8.57 -3.35 11.00
C LYS A 93 -7.88 -3.37 12.36
N ILE A 94 -6.56 -3.55 12.37
CA ILE A 94 -5.75 -3.55 13.60
C ILE A 94 -5.86 -2.18 14.28
N ASP A 95 -5.71 -1.10 13.50
CA ASP A 95 -5.78 0.25 14.06
C ASP A 95 -7.18 0.61 14.58
N SER A 96 -8.25 0.18 13.88
CA SER A 96 -9.63 0.37 14.35
C SER A 96 -9.98 -0.39 15.64
N SER A 97 -9.10 -1.29 16.10
CA SER A 97 -9.28 -2.10 17.31
C SER A 97 -8.49 -1.56 18.52
N LYS A 98 -7.71 -0.48 18.34
CA LYS A 98 -7.03 0.25 19.42
C LYS A 98 -7.96 1.26 20.08
#